data_AF-A0A6I2H8N2-F1
#
_entry.id   AF-A0A6I2H8N2-F1
#
_cell.length_a   1.000
_cell.length_b   1.000
_cell.length_c   1.000
_cell.angle_alpha   90.00
_cell.angle_beta   90.00
_cell.angle_gamma   90.00
#
_symmetry.space_group_name_H-M   'P 1'
#
loop_
_entity.id
_entity.type
_entity.pdbx_description
1 polymer ?
#
loop_
_entity_poly.entity_id
_entity_poly.type
_entity_poly.pdbx_seq_one_letter_code
_entity_poly.pdbx_strand_id
1 'polypeptide(L)'
;MPQRRWSALVAVSAALVVASSVHAAPHNYVPPEGFVPDAQTAMRIAEAVWLPIYGAENIERQRPLTAMLKGGVWTVVGSLPKGVSRGGVALAEIAKSDARILRVSHGK
;
A
#
# COMPACT_ATOMS: atom_id res chain seq x y z
N MET A 1 -34.02 -74.78 23.47
CA MET A 1 -34.44 -73.39 23.77
C MET A 1 -33.70 -72.93 25.02
N PRO A 2 -33.21 -71.68 25.20
CA PRO A 2 -33.69 -70.42 24.60
C PRO A 2 -32.64 -69.46 23.99
N GLN A 3 -33.14 -68.72 23.00
CA GLN A 3 -32.97 -67.29 22.66
C GLN A 3 -31.57 -66.67 22.36
N ARG A 4 -31.38 -66.53 21.04
CA ARG A 4 -30.58 -65.57 20.26
C ARG A 4 -30.54 -64.15 20.84
N ARG A 5 -29.38 -63.50 20.73
CA ARG A 5 -29.26 -62.04 20.67
C ARG A 5 -28.37 -61.65 19.49
N TRP A 6 -28.99 -61.11 18.44
CA TRP A 6 -28.30 -60.41 17.37
C TRP A 6 -28.16 -58.94 17.78
N SER A 7 -26.93 -58.50 18.04
CA SER A 7 -26.63 -57.08 18.17
C SER A 7 -26.22 -56.56 16.80
N ALA A 8 -27.17 -55.94 16.08
CA ALA A 8 -26.85 -55.15 14.90
C ALA A 8 -26.25 -53.81 15.35
N LEU A 9 -24.95 -53.63 15.16
CA LEU A 9 -24.28 -52.35 15.31
C LEU A 9 -24.59 -51.50 14.07
N VAL A 10 -25.45 -50.49 14.22
CA VAL A 10 -25.63 -49.46 13.19
C VAL A 10 -24.54 -48.42 13.39
N ALA A 11 -23.48 -48.48 12.58
CA ALA A 11 -22.48 -47.43 12.52
C ALA A 11 -23.06 -46.25 11.72
N VAL A 12 -23.46 -45.19 12.42
CA VAL A 12 -23.86 -43.92 11.78
C VAL A 12 -22.59 -43.12 11.51
N SER A 13 -22.07 -43.23 10.29
CA SER A 13 -20.98 -42.34 9.83
C SER A 13 -21.57 -40.99 9.45
N ALA A 14 -21.35 -39.97 10.29
CA ALA A 14 -21.66 -38.59 9.95
C ALA A 14 -20.56 -38.03 9.05
N ALA A 15 -20.83 -37.90 7.75
CA ALA A 15 -19.95 -37.20 6.82
C ALA A 15 -20.11 -35.68 7.02
N LEU A 16 -19.09 -35.04 7.58
CA LEU A 16 -19.04 -33.59 7.76
C LEU A 16 -18.79 -32.92 6.40
N VAL A 17 -19.83 -32.41 5.75
CA VAL A 17 -19.68 -31.64 4.52
C VAL A 17 -19.22 -30.23 4.89
N VAL A 18 -17.92 -29.98 4.83
CA VAL A 18 -17.36 -28.63 4.95
C VAL A 18 -17.63 -27.90 3.63
N ALA A 19 -18.69 -27.10 3.58
CA ALA A 19 -18.97 -26.23 2.45
C ALA A 19 -17.89 -25.14 2.39
N SER A 20 -16.90 -25.30 1.51
CA SER A 20 -15.92 -24.25 1.22
C SER A 20 -16.64 -23.14 0.44
N SER A 21 -16.87 -21.99 1.08
CA SER A 21 -17.31 -20.78 0.37
C SER A 21 -16.18 -20.34 -0.55
N VAL A 22 -16.30 -20.60 -1.86
CA VAL A 22 -15.45 -19.99 -2.88
C VAL A 22 -15.79 -18.50 -2.88
N HIS A 23 -15.11 -17.72 -2.06
CA HIS A 23 -15.15 -16.27 -2.18
C HIS A 23 -14.48 -15.92 -3.50
N ALA A 24 -15.25 -15.39 -4.44
CA ALA A 24 -14.69 -14.81 -5.65
C ALA A 24 -13.67 -13.75 -5.22
N ALA A 25 -12.47 -13.79 -5.81
CA ALA A 25 -11.45 -12.80 -5.54
C ALA A 25 -12.05 -11.39 -5.75
N PRO A 26 -11.77 -10.42 -4.87
CA PRO A 26 -12.23 -9.06 -5.08
C PRO A 26 -11.80 -8.55 -6.45
N HIS A 27 -12.70 -7.88 -7.17
CA HIS A 27 -12.36 -7.25 -8.44
C HIS A 27 -11.23 -6.22 -8.23
N ASN A 28 -10.12 -6.39 -8.94
CA ASN A 28 -8.98 -5.49 -8.92
C ASN A 28 -8.67 -4.96 -10.33
N TYR A 29 -8.22 -3.71 -10.41
CA TYR A 29 -7.75 -3.10 -11.64
C TYR A 29 -6.38 -2.48 -11.40
N VAL A 30 -5.43 -2.83 -12.26
CA VAL A 30 -4.11 -2.21 -12.31
C VAL A 30 -4.06 -1.37 -13.58
N PRO A 31 -3.89 -0.04 -13.49
CA PRO A 31 -3.74 0.79 -14.68
C PRO A 31 -2.51 0.34 -15.50
N PRO A 32 -2.54 0.43 -16.84
CA PRO A 32 -1.39 0.08 -17.68
C PRO A 32 -0.11 0.85 -17.31
N GLU A 33 -0.29 2.10 -16.85
CA GLU A 33 0.81 2.96 -16.42
C GLU A 33 1.15 2.84 -14.92
N GLY A 34 0.59 1.86 -14.21
CA GLY A 34 0.71 1.71 -12.76
C GLY A 34 -0.14 2.72 -11.99
N PHE A 35 -0.15 2.62 -10.66
CA PHE A 35 -0.97 3.49 -9.82
C PHE A 35 -0.41 4.91 -9.67
N VAL A 36 0.84 5.16 -10.06
CA VAL A 36 1.47 6.50 -10.04
C VAL A 36 1.91 6.88 -11.46
N PRO A 37 0.98 7.15 -12.38
CA PRO A 37 1.29 7.28 -13.80
C PRO A 37 2.13 8.53 -14.12
N ASP A 38 2.04 9.58 -13.30
CA ASP A 38 2.65 10.87 -13.56
C ASP A 38 3.24 11.55 -12.31
N ALA A 39 4.00 12.62 -12.57
CA ALA A 39 4.67 13.42 -11.54
C ALA A 39 3.67 14.05 -10.55
N GLN A 40 2.49 14.45 -11.03
CA GLN A 40 1.49 15.10 -10.18
C GLN A 40 0.92 14.11 -9.15
N THR A 41 0.66 12.88 -9.57
CA THR A 41 0.21 11.79 -8.71
C THR A 41 1.29 11.45 -7.68
N ALA A 42 2.56 11.36 -8.11
CA ALA A 42 3.67 11.13 -7.19
C ALA A 42 3.78 12.24 -6.13
N MET A 43 3.66 13.52 -6.52
CA MET A 43 3.70 14.65 -5.60
C MET A 43 2.55 14.61 -4.59
N ARG A 44 1.33 14.28 -5.03
CA ARG A 44 0.17 14.16 -4.12
C ARG A 44 0.35 13.03 -3.09
N ILE A 45 0.88 11.88 -3.53
CA ILE A 45 1.18 10.76 -2.62
C ILE A 45 2.26 11.16 -1.61
N ALA A 46 3.35 11.77 -2.07
CA ALA A 46 4.42 12.24 -1.20
C ALA A 46 3.89 13.26 -0.16
N GLU A 47 3.09 14.23 -0.60
CA GLU A 47 2.47 15.22 0.28
C GLU A 47 1.56 14.55 1.31
N ALA A 48 0.69 13.63 0.91
CA ALA A 48 -0.18 12.89 1.83
C ALA A 48 0.61 12.11 2.90
N VAL A 49 1.78 11.58 2.55
CA VAL A 49 2.68 10.89 3.49
C VAL A 49 3.42 11.88 4.40
N TRP A 50 3.87 13.01 3.87
CA TRP A 50 4.66 13.98 4.61
C TRP A 50 3.84 14.84 5.57
N LEU A 51 2.59 15.19 5.24
CA LEU A 51 1.72 16.01 6.07
C LEU A 51 1.62 15.52 7.52
N PRO A 52 1.34 14.23 7.82
CA PRO A 52 1.30 13.75 9.20
C PRO A 52 2.68 13.65 9.87
N ILE A 53 3.78 13.62 9.11
CA ILE A 53 5.14 13.48 9.66
C ILE A 53 5.74 14.85 10.00
N TYR A 54 5.64 15.80 9.07
CA TYR A 54 6.33 17.10 9.14
C TYR A 54 5.38 18.27 9.39
N GLY A 55 4.07 18.09 9.22
CA GLY A 55 3.07 19.14 9.37
C GLY A 55 2.89 20.02 8.12
N ALA A 56 1.68 20.54 7.94
CA ALA A 56 1.28 21.31 6.75
C ALA A 56 2.15 22.55 6.51
N GLU A 57 2.45 23.30 7.56
CA GLU A 57 3.24 24.53 7.45
C GLU A 57 4.66 24.27 6.92
N ASN A 58 5.28 23.16 7.34
CA ASN A 58 6.61 22.77 6.86
C ASN A 58 6.62 22.38 5.38
N ILE A 59 5.57 21.71 4.91
CA ILE A 59 5.46 21.26 3.52
C ILE A 59 5.13 22.44 2.60
N GLU A 60 4.27 23.34 3.04
CA GLU A 60 3.90 24.53 2.26
C GLU A 60 5.11 25.43 1.99
N ARG A 61 5.98 25.64 3.00
CA ARG A 61 7.23 26.42 2.82
C ARG A 61 8.23 25.79 1.87
N GLN A 62 8.08 24.51 1.56
CA GLN A 62 8.96 23.77 0.66
C GLN A 62 8.41 23.69 -0.77
N ARG A 63 7.35 24.43 -1.10
CA ARG A 63 6.89 24.55 -2.50
C ARG A 63 7.86 25.43 -3.32
N PRO A 64 7.98 25.17 -4.64
CA PRO A 64 7.35 24.09 -5.39
C PRO A 64 7.99 22.73 -5.10
N LEU A 65 7.14 21.69 -5.09
CA LEU A 65 7.60 20.30 -5.08
C LEU A 65 7.99 19.91 -6.52
N THR A 66 8.96 19.02 -6.65
CA THR A 66 9.33 18.45 -7.96
C THR A 66 9.39 16.94 -7.87
N ALA A 67 9.10 16.27 -8.99
CA ALA A 67 9.14 14.81 -9.09
C ALA A 67 9.84 14.38 -10.37
N MET A 68 10.70 13.37 -10.26
CA MET A 68 11.44 12.80 -11.37
C MET A 68 11.31 11.27 -11.35
N LEU A 69 11.05 10.66 -12.51
CA LEU A 69 10.95 9.22 -12.65
C LEU A 69 12.27 8.64 -13.15
N LYS A 70 12.82 7.65 -12.44
CA LYS A 70 13.98 6.88 -12.88
C LYS A 70 13.85 5.43 -12.42
N GLY A 71 14.01 4.49 -13.35
CA GLY A 71 13.99 3.05 -13.03
C GLY A 71 12.69 2.58 -12.36
N GLY A 72 11.54 3.16 -12.73
CA GLY A 72 10.25 2.81 -12.13
C GLY A 72 10.01 3.40 -10.74
N VAL A 73 10.89 4.28 -10.26
CA VAL A 73 10.77 4.96 -8.97
C VAL A 73 10.62 6.46 -9.20
N TRP A 74 9.57 7.03 -8.63
CA TRP A 74 9.41 8.48 -8.50
C TRP A 74 10.20 8.98 -7.30
N THR A 75 11.12 9.90 -7.53
CA THR A 75 11.76 10.69 -6.47
C THR A 75 11.07 12.04 -6.41
N VAL A 76 10.43 12.33 -5.28
CA VAL A 76 9.76 13.62 -5.01
C VAL A 76 10.57 14.39 -3.99
N VAL A 77 10.85 15.67 -4.27
CA VAL A 77 11.60 16.54 -3.36
C VAL A 77 10.91 17.89 -3.17
N GLY A 78 11.01 18.43 -1.96
CA GLY A 78 10.71 19.82 -1.68
C GLY A 78 11.81 20.78 -2.16
N SER A 79 11.54 22.06 -2.04
CA SER A 79 12.47 23.17 -2.25
C SER A 79 12.89 23.79 -0.92
N LEU A 80 14.09 24.38 -0.86
CA LEU A 80 14.48 25.14 0.32
C LEU A 80 13.61 26.40 0.46
N PRO A 81 13.12 26.72 1.67
CA PRO A 81 12.40 27.96 1.90
C PRO A 81 13.24 29.18 1.50
N LYS A 82 12.57 30.23 1.00
CA LYS A 82 13.24 31.49 0.64
C LYS A 82 14.00 32.06 1.85
N GLY A 83 15.24 32.50 1.62
CA GLY A 83 16.11 33.05 2.67
C GLY A 83 16.86 32.00 3.50
N VAL A 84 16.66 30.70 3.23
CA VAL A 84 17.37 29.61 3.92
C VAL A 84 18.45 29.03 3.01
N SER A 85 19.72 29.14 3.42
CA SER A 85 20.86 28.58 2.67
C SER A 85 21.35 27.22 3.20
N ARG A 86 20.93 26.84 4.42
CA ARG A 86 21.35 25.60 5.12
C ARG A 86 20.13 24.87 5.69
N GLY A 87 20.17 23.54 5.72
CA GLY A 87 19.02 22.69 6.11
C GLY A 87 18.59 21.75 4.99
N GLY A 88 17.69 20.82 5.30
CA GLY A 88 17.20 19.80 4.39
C GLY A 88 15.81 20.05 3.81
N VAL A 89 15.42 19.23 2.83
CA VAL A 89 14.07 19.19 2.28
C VAL A 89 13.48 17.79 2.45
N ALA A 90 12.15 17.71 2.41
CA ALA A 90 11.44 16.43 2.36
C ALA A 90 11.77 15.71 1.05
N LEU A 91 12.01 14.41 1.15
CA LEU A 91 12.26 13.51 0.04
C LEU A 91 11.43 12.23 0.22
N ALA A 92 10.87 11.74 -0.88
CA ALA A 92 10.15 10.48 -0.94
C ALA A 92 10.55 9.73 -2.21
N GLU A 93 10.75 8.43 -2.08
CA GLU A 93 10.87 7.51 -3.22
C GLU A 93 9.64 6.62 -3.25
N ILE A 94 8.95 6.57 -4.39
CA ILE A 94 7.65 5.91 -4.54
C ILE A 94 7.70 5.02 -5.78
N ALA A 95 7.33 3.75 -5.64
CA ALA A 95 7.24 2.84 -6.78
C ALA A 95 6.10 3.27 -7.74
N LYS A 96 6.40 3.42 -9.04
CA LYS A 96 5.42 3.76 -10.08
C LYS A 96 4.28 2.73 -10.17
N SER A 97 4.64 1.45 -10.03
CA SER A 97 3.75 0.32 -10.27
C SER A 97 2.63 0.21 -9.23
N ASP A 98 2.99 0.22 -7.94
CA ASP A 98 2.12 -0.12 -6.81
C ASP A 98 1.99 0.96 -5.74
N ALA A 99 2.52 2.17 -5.99
CA ALA A 99 2.52 3.30 -5.07
C ALA A 99 3.19 3.02 -3.70
N ARG A 100 3.95 1.93 -3.57
CA ARG A 100 4.68 1.62 -2.34
C ARG A 100 5.70 2.72 -2.05
N ILE A 101 5.68 3.21 -0.81
CA ILE A 101 6.68 4.13 -0.29
C ILE A 101 7.97 3.34 -0.04
N LEU A 102 9.00 3.61 -0.82
CA LEU A 102 10.31 2.95 -0.72
C LEU A 102 11.22 3.67 0.26
N ARG A 103 11.11 5.00 0.34
CA ARG A 103 11.91 5.84 1.23
C ARG A 103 11.16 7.11 1.58
N VAL A 104 11.33 7.56 2.83
CA VAL A 104 11.02 8.91 3.29
C VAL A 104 12.24 9.44 4.05
N SER A 105 12.67 10.65 3.75
CA SER A 105 13.71 11.35 4.51
C SER A 105 13.48 12.85 4.52
N HIS A 106 14.09 13.55 5.47
CA HIS A 106 14.14 15.01 5.52
C HIS A 106 15.58 15.40 5.85
N GLY A 107 16.28 16.01 4.88
CA GLY A 107 17.72 16.20 5.02
C GLY A 107 18.40 16.87 3.83
N LYS A 108 19.72 17.05 3.98
CA LYS A 108 20.69 17.45 2.96
C LYS A 108 21.76 16.38 2.88
#